data_AF-S7RL92-F1
#
_entry.id   AF-S7RL92-F1
#
_cell.length_a   1.000
_cell.length_b   1.000
_cell.length_c   1.000
_cell.angle_alpha   90.00
_cell.angle_beta   90.00
_cell.angle_gamma   90.00
#
_symmetry.space_group_name_H-M   'P 1'
#
loop_
_entity.id
_entity.type
_entity.pdbx_description
1 polymer ?
#
loop_
_entity_poly.entity_id
_entity_poly.type
_entity_poly.pdbx_seq_one_letter_code
_entity_poly.pdbx_strand_id
1 'polypeptide(L)'
;MSASNAQPENAIPASTNPQRVRTVERWVVGGLIITCEETLAWVNRLRAARGDAPLEATRDDYCSLLLEIDERVKELHGYGCMSWGHPTDGGDVICSHVMVITRYDRARVPFVNGKATLTRAQTKSGPIERMAAKKLKEDERVESIGFQAFPSDMPPDC
;
A
#
# COMPACT_ATOMS: atom_id res chain seq x y z
N MET A 1 -5.18 -58.47 44.89
CA MET A 1 -3.92 -57.73 45.11
C MET A 1 -3.09 -57.96 43.85
N SER A 2 -2.78 -57.02 42.98
CA SER A 2 -2.43 -55.61 43.18
C SER A 2 -2.88 -54.74 42.00
N ALA A 3 -2.92 -53.44 42.29
CA ALA A 3 -3.51 -52.35 41.53
C ALA A 3 -2.90 -52.13 40.14
N SER A 4 -3.77 -51.76 39.20
CA SER A 4 -3.44 -51.17 37.91
C SER A 4 -2.86 -49.77 38.11
N ASN A 5 -1.67 -49.51 37.56
CA ASN A 5 -1.09 -48.17 37.48
C ASN A 5 -1.92 -47.34 36.48
N ALA A 6 -2.84 -46.53 36.99
CA ALA A 6 -3.47 -45.48 36.21
C ALA A 6 -2.47 -44.33 36.05
N GLN A 7 -1.97 -44.19 34.82
CA GLN A 7 -1.22 -43.04 34.32
C GLN A 7 -2.08 -41.77 34.49
N PRO A 8 -1.54 -40.63 34.97
CA PRO A 8 -2.31 -39.40 34.99
C PRO A 8 -2.56 -38.96 33.55
N GLU A 9 -3.84 -38.90 33.17
CA GLU A 9 -4.30 -38.29 31.93
C GLU A 9 -3.72 -36.87 31.86
N ASN A 10 -2.83 -36.64 30.89
CA ASN A 10 -2.46 -35.31 30.47
C ASN A 10 -3.74 -34.62 30.00
N ALA A 11 -4.35 -33.83 30.88
CA ALA A 11 -5.44 -32.95 30.56
C ALA A 11 -4.97 -31.98 29.47
N ILE A 12 -5.32 -32.27 28.22
CA ILE A 12 -5.30 -31.28 27.15
C ILE A 12 -6.25 -30.17 27.61
N PRO A 13 -5.82 -28.91 27.79
CA PRO A 13 -6.75 -27.88 28.20
C PRO A 13 -7.77 -27.69 27.08
N ALA A 14 -9.00 -28.08 27.36
CA ALA A 14 -10.15 -27.81 26.53
C ALA A 14 -10.44 -26.30 26.59
N SER A 15 -9.97 -25.55 25.61
CA SER A 15 -10.81 -24.55 24.93
C SER A 15 -10.13 -24.07 23.64
N THR A 16 -10.58 -24.59 22.51
CA THR A 16 -10.35 -23.96 21.20
C THR A 16 -11.69 -23.72 20.53
N ASN A 17 -12.62 -23.09 21.27
CA ASN A 17 -13.66 -22.34 20.57
C ASN A 17 -12.92 -21.24 19.80
N PRO A 18 -13.06 -21.17 18.46
CA PRO A 18 -12.44 -20.09 17.69
C PRO A 18 -12.93 -18.77 18.27
N GLN A 19 -12.00 -17.96 18.79
CA GLN A 19 -12.35 -16.63 19.28
C GLN A 19 -12.99 -15.85 18.13
N ARG A 20 -14.18 -15.29 18.39
CA ARG A 20 -14.90 -14.51 17.40
C ARG A 20 -14.03 -13.31 17.02
N VAL A 21 -13.53 -13.30 15.79
CA VAL A 21 -12.66 -12.23 15.29
C VAL A 21 -13.44 -10.93 15.34
N ARG A 22 -12.99 -10.00 16.19
CA ARG A 22 -13.52 -8.64 16.22
C ARG A 22 -13.20 -7.97 14.89
N THR A 23 -14.15 -7.22 14.35
CA THR A 23 -13.93 -6.38 13.17
C THR A 23 -14.11 -4.92 13.53
N VAL A 24 -13.41 -4.05 12.82
CA VAL A 24 -13.51 -2.59 12.93
C VAL A 24 -13.73 -2.00 11.54
N GLU A 25 -14.38 -0.84 11.47
CA GLU A 25 -14.49 -0.11 10.20
C GLU A 25 -13.19 0.62 9.90
N ARG A 26 -12.70 0.47 8.67
CA ARG A 26 -11.51 1.15 8.15
C ARG A 26 -11.71 1.47 6.68
N TRP A 27 -10.88 2.37 6.18
CA TRP A 27 -10.66 2.51 4.75
C TRP A 27 -9.61 1.50 4.30
N VAL A 28 -9.86 0.80 3.20
CA VAL A 28 -8.88 -0.05 2.54
C VAL A 28 -8.25 0.79 1.45
N VAL A 29 -7.05 1.26 1.71
CA VAL A 29 -6.24 2.01 0.74
C VAL A 29 -5.40 1.00 -0.02
N GLY A 30 -5.41 1.08 -1.35
CA GLY A 30 -4.62 0.19 -2.19
C GLY A 30 -4.12 0.90 -3.44
N GLY A 31 -2.96 0.46 -3.92
CA GLY A 31 -2.32 1.12 -5.05
C GLY A 31 -1.18 0.32 -5.67
N LEU A 32 -0.77 0.80 -6.84
CA LEU A 32 0.32 0.24 -7.62
C LEU A 32 1.63 0.86 -7.15
N ILE A 33 2.64 0.01 -6.96
CA ILE A 33 3.96 0.44 -6.49
C ILE A 33 4.85 0.68 -7.70
N ILE A 34 5.49 1.84 -7.74
CA ILE A 34 6.52 2.22 -8.71
C ILE A 34 7.77 2.66 -7.95
N THR A 35 8.94 2.56 -8.59
CA THR A 35 10.19 3.05 -7.99
C THR A 35 10.24 4.58 -8.06
N CYS A 36 11.04 5.21 -7.20
CA CYS A 36 11.26 6.65 -7.28
C CYS A 36 11.92 7.05 -8.60
N GLU A 37 12.82 6.23 -9.14
CA GLU A 37 13.46 6.45 -10.45
C GLU A 37 12.43 6.47 -11.59
N GLU A 38 11.52 5.49 -11.59
CA GLU A 38 10.44 5.42 -12.59
C GLU A 38 9.49 6.61 -12.45
N THR A 39 9.20 7.02 -11.21
CA THR A 39 8.40 8.22 -10.92
C THR A 39 9.07 9.48 -11.46
N LEU A 40 10.37 9.66 -11.22
CA LEU A 40 11.14 10.80 -11.72
C LEU A 40 11.18 10.82 -13.24
N ALA A 41 11.43 9.67 -13.87
CA ALA A 41 11.41 9.56 -15.33
C ALA A 41 10.03 9.89 -15.90
N TRP A 42 8.95 9.46 -15.26
CA TRP A 42 7.59 9.79 -15.67
C TRP A 42 7.31 11.29 -15.56
N VAL A 43 7.57 11.88 -14.39
CA VAL A 43 7.35 13.32 -14.16
C VAL A 43 8.18 14.17 -15.12
N ASN A 44 9.44 13.81 -15.37
CA ASN A 44 10.26 14.55 -16.32
C ASN A 44 9.75 14.46 -17.77
N ARG A 45 9.09 13.36 -18.17
CA ARG A 45 8.38 13.30 -19.46
C ARG A 45 7.19 14.26 -19.51
N LEU A 46 6.40 14.33 -18.43
CA LEU A 46 5.26 15.25 -18.34
C LEU A 46 5.71 16.71 -18.38
N ARG A 47 6.76 17.04 -17.62
CA ARG A 47 7.40 18.36 -17.59
C ARG A 47 7.96 18.76 -18.95
N ALA A 48 8.68 17.85 -19.62
CA ALA A 48 9.20 18.10 -20.96
C ALA A 48 8.08 18.37 -21.98
N ALA A 49 6.93 17.70 -21.87
CA ALA A 49 5.78 17.95 -22.74
C ALA A 49 5.17 19.36 -22.57
N ARG A 50 5.35 19.99 -21.39
CA ARG A 50 4.94 21.37 -21.10
C ARG A 50 6.04 22.40 -21.33
N GLY A 51 7.28 21.96 -21.56
CA GLY A 51 8.46 22.84 -21.68
C GLY A 51 9.09 23.23 -20.34
N ASP A 52 8.76 22.53 -19.25
CA ASP A 52 9.33 22.78 -17.92
C ASP A 52 10.73 22.15 -17.80
N ALA A 53 11.59 22.74 -16.96
CA ALA A 53 12.90 22.18 -16.64
C ALA A 53 12.77 20.82 -15.92
N PRO A 54 13.65 19.84 -16.18
CA PRO A 54 13.59 18.55 -15.49
C PRO A 54 13.88 18.71 -14.00
N LEU A 55 13.28 17.84 -13.20
CA LEU A 55 13.62 17.63 -11.80
C LEU A 55 14.78 16.64 -11.66
N GLU A 56 15.50 16.75 -10.56
CA GLU A 56 16.54 15.81 -10.16
C GLU A 56 16.10 14.96 -8.95
N ALA A 57 16.77 13.83 -8.72
CA ALA A 57 16.54 12.98 -7.55
C ALA A 57 17.16 13.58 -6.28
N THR A 58 16.89 14.86 -6.01
CA THR A 58 17.43 15.61 -4.87
C THR A 58 16.34 15.82 -3.82
N ARG A 59 16.76 16.19 -2.61
CA ARG A 59 15.84 16.54 -1.53
C ARG A 59 14.96 17.74 -1.88
N ASP A 60 15.52 18.71 -2.60
CA ASP A 60 14.85 19.98 -2.91
C ASP A 60 13.71 19.77 -3.91
N ASP A 61 13.91 18.89 -4.90
CA ASP A 61 12.91 18.58 -5.92
C ASP A 61 11.87 17.55 -5.48
N TYR A 62 12.06 16.93 -4.32
CA TYR A 62 11.22 15.82 -3.88
C TYR A 62 9.75 16.22 -3.69
N CYS A 63 9.50 17.38 -3.07
CA CYS A 63 8.14 17.90 -2.91
C CYS A 63 7.49 18.17 -4.27
N SER A 64 8.24 18.77 -5.21
CA SER A 64 7.76 19.03 -6.57
C SER A 64 7.42 17.73 -7.31
N LEU A 65 8.26 16.70 -7.17
CA LEU A 65 8.01 15.38 -7.73
C LEU A 65 6.68 14.78 -7.23
N LEU A 66 6.42 14.85 -5.92
CA LEU A 66 5.21 14.32 -5.32
C LEU A 66 3.95 15.12 -5.70
N LEU A 67 4.05 16.43 -5.86
CA LEU A 67 2.92 17.26 -6.30
C LEU A 67 2.53 16.95 -7.75
N GLU A 68 3.54 16.88 -8.64
CA GLU A 68 3.34 16.58 -10.07
C GLU A 68 2.69 15.20 -10.27
N ILE A 69 3.16 14.20 -9.53
CA ILE A 69 2.60 12.85 -9.64
C ILE A 69 1.21 12.76 -9.01
N ASP A 70 0.96 13.43 -7.90
CA ASP A 70 -0.36 13.45 -7.26
C ASP A 70 -1.42 14.06 -8.19
N GLU A 71 -1.10 15.20 -8.82
CA GLU A 71 -1.96 15.85 -9.82
C GLU A 71 -2.22 14.91 -11.00
N ARG A 72 -1.17 14.33 -11.59
CA ARG A 72 -1.35 13.41 -12.72
C ARG A 72 -2.16 12.18 -12.36
N VAL A 73 -1.98 11.61 -11.17
CA VAL A 73 -2.76 10.46 -10.72
C VAL A 73 -4.24 10.83 -10.58
N LYS A 74 -4.56 12.02 -10.08
CA LYS A 74 -5.95 12.51 -10.00
C LYS A 74 -6.56 12.73 -11.39
N GLU A 75 -5.80 13.25 -12.36
CA GLU A 75 -6.24 13.35 -13.76
C GLU A 75 -6.53 11.97 -14.37
N LEU A 76 -5.81 10.94 -13.95
CA LEU A 76 -6.01 9.55 -14.35
C LEU A 76 -7.14 8.85 -13.57
N HIS A 77 -7.89 9.59 -12.76
CA HIS A 77 -8.97 9.12 -11.88
C HIS A 77 -8.51 8.20 -10.74
N GLY A 78 -7.25 8.31 -10.31
CA GLY A 78 -6.77 7.78 -9.05
C GLY A 78 -7.09 8.69 -7.86
N TYR A 79 -6.72 8.26 -6.66
CA TYR A 79 -6.98 8.99 -5.41
C TYR A 79 -5.79 9.85 -4.94
N GLY A 80 -4.67 9.78 -5.65
CA GLY A 80 -3.42 10.48 -5.31
C GLY A 80 -2.26 9.52 -5.13
N CYS A 81 -1.19 9.99 -4.50
CA CYS A 81 0.00 9.18 -4.27
C CYS A 81 0.47 9.20 -2.82
N MET A 82 1.29 8.22 -2.46
CA MET A 82 2.10 8.30 -1.27
C MET A 82 3.47 7.69 -1.50
N SER A 83 4.44 8.09 -0.70
CA SER A 83 5.82 7.69 -0.87
C SER A 83 6.40 7.11 0.41
N TRP A 84 7.33 6.18 0.28
CA TRP A 84 8.19 5.76 1.39
C TRP A 84 9.63 5.69 0.96
N GLY A 85 10.48 6.05 1.90
CA GLY A 85 11.92 6.07 1.74
C GLY A 85 12.63 5.23 2.80
N HIS A 86 13.92 5.09 2.61
CA HIS A 86 14.82 4.55 3.63
C HIS A 86 15.71 5.69 4.15
N PRO A 87 16.02 5.69 5.45
CA PRO A 87 17.04 6.57 5.98
C PRO A 87 18.40 6.22 5.36
N THR A 88 19.17 7.25 5.08
CA THR A 88 20.58 7.18 4.68
C THR A 88 21.46 7.25 5.92
N ASP A 89 22.74 6.93 5.76
CA ASP A 89 23.75 7.00 6.84
C ASP A 89 23.90 8.42 7.43
N GLY A 90 23.42 9.46 6.74
CA GLY A 90 23.37 10.85 7.21
C GLY A 90 22.06 11.26 7.90
N GLY A 91 21.11 10.34 8.08
CA GLY A 91 19.79 10.61 8.67
C GLY A 91 18.75 11.21 7.70
N ASP A 92 19.14 11.51 6.46
CA ASP A 92 18.21 11.94 5.42
C ASP A 92 17.42 10.74 4.88
N VAL A 93 16.13 10.93 4.58
CA VAL A 93 15.28 9.88 4.00
C VAL A 93 15.23 10.07 2.48
N ILE A 94 15.72 9.08 1.73
CA ILE A 94 15.62 9.07 0.26
C ILE A 94 14.39 8.27 -0.13
N CYS A 95 13.54 8.86 -0.98
CA CYS A 95 12.40 8.15 -1.55
C CYS A 95 12.85 6.93 -2.34
N SER A 96 12.28 5.79 -2.00
CA SER A 96 12.56 4.54 -2.68
C SER A 96 11.42 4.15 -3.62
N HIS A 97 10.19 4.40 -3.19
CA HIS A 97 9.00 3.94 -3.88
C HIS A 97 7.86 4.93 -3.69
N VAL A 98 6.99 4.94 -4.69
CA VAL A 98 5.73 5.66 -4.68
C VAL A 98 4.60 4.65 -4.92
N MET A 99 3.53 4.76 -4.14
CA MET A 99 2.26 4.09 -4.42
C MET A 99 1.34 5.07 -5.12
N VAL A 100 0.91 4.72 -6.32
CA VAL A 100 -0.21 5.34 -7.03
C VAL A 100 -1.50 4.73 -6.47
N ILE A 101 -2.27 5.52 -5.71
CA ILE A 101 -3.47 5.04 -5.02
C ILE A 101 -4.62 4.90 -6.00
N THR A 102 -5.13 3.68 -6.15
CA THR A 102 -6.21 3.33 -7.08
C THR A 102 -7.46 2.79 -6.38
N ARG A 103 -7.37 2.53 -5.07
CA ARG A 103 -8.46 2.00 -4.23
C ARG A 103 -8.58 2.79 -2.93
N TYR A 104 -9.81 3.16 -2.60
CA TYR A 104 -10.15 3.80 -1.33
C TYR A 104 -11.56 3.36 -0.86
N ASP A 105 -11.67 2.12 -0.39
CA ASP A 105 -12.98 1.51 -0.09
C ASP A 105 -13.24 1.42 1.42
N ARG A 106 -14.42 1.81 1.88
CA ARG A 106 -14.82 1.58 3.27
C ARG A 106 -15.15 0.09 3.47
N ALA A 107 -14.51 -0.56 4.44
CA ALA A 107 -14.75 -1.97 4.72
C ALA A 107 -14.62 -2.31 6.22
N ARG A 108 -15.20 -3.46 6.60
CA ARG A 108 -14.89 -4.09 7.87
C ARG A 108 -13.61 -4.91 7.74
N VAL A 109 -12.66 -4.67 8.64
CA VAL A 109 -11.38 -5.36 8.69
C VAL A 109 -11.21 -6.09 10.02
N PRO A 110 -10.68 -7.32 10.01
CA PRO A 110 -10.28 -8.01 11.23
C PRO A 110 -9.38 -7.17 12.14
N PHE A 111 -9.60 -7.28 13.44
CA PHE A 111 -8.72 -6.71 14.47
C PHE A 111 -8.01 -7.85 15.17
N VAL A 112 -6.75 -8.08 14.80
CA VAL A 112 -5.93 -9.21 15.23
C VAL A 112 -4.71 -8.67 15.97
N ASN A 113 -4.46 -9.18 17.19
CA ASN A 113 -3.31 -8.79 18.02
C ASN A 113 -3.17 -7.26 18.18
N GLY A 114 -4.28 -6.56 18.41
CA GLY A 114 -4.25 -5.10 18.58
C GLY A 114 -4.15 -4.29 17.28
N LYS A 115 -4.18 -4.93 16.11
CA LYS A 115 -4.00 -4.25 14.81
C LYS A 115 -5.11 -4.59 13.82
N ALA A 116 -5.62 -3.55 13.14
CA ALA A 116 -6.46 -3.74 11.96
C ALA A 116 -5.64 -4.44 10.86
N THR A 117 -6.11 -5.61 10.43
CA THR A 117 -5.39 -6.48 9.50
C THR A 117 -6.31 -6.84 8.35
N LEU A 118 -5.90 -6.54 7.12
CA LEU A 118 -6.68 -6.87 5.94
C LEU A 118 -6.77 -8.38 5.74
N THR A 119 -7.91 -8.86 5.23
CA THR A 119 -8.03 -10.24 4.76
C THR A 119 -7.23 -10.43 3.47
N ARG A 120 -6.91 -11.69 3.13
CA ARG A 120 -6.23 -12.03 1.86
C ARG A 120 -6.99 -11.55 0.62
N ALA A 121 -8.32 -11.43 0.69
CA ALA A 121 -9.11 -10.89 -0.41
C ALA A 121 -8.92 -9.38 -0.55
N GLN A 122 -8.90 -8.66 0.58
CA GLN A 122 -8.70 -7.20 0.62
C GLN A 122 -7.28 -6.77 0.21
N THR A 123 -6.27 -7.62 0.41
CA THR A 123 -4.88 -7.32 0.03
C THR A 123 -4.59 -7.52 -1.46
N LYS A 124 -5.48 -8.15 -2.22
CA LYS A 124 -5.26 -8.44 -3.63
C LYS A 124 -5.72 -7.31 -4.53
N SER A 125 -4.99 -7.12 -5.62
CA SER A 125 -5.44 -6.33 -6.77
C SER A 125 -6.68 -6.97 -7.38
N GLY A 126 -7.62 -6.12 -7.78
CA GLY A 126 -8.87 -6.47 -8.44
C GLY A 126 -8.85 -6.11 -9.92
N PRO A 127 -10.01 -6.16 -10.59
CA PRO A 127 -10.14 -5.74 -11.99
C PRO A 127 -9.72 -4.27 -12.22
N ILE A 128 -10.10 -3.36 -11.32
CA ILE A 128 -9.78 -1.93 -11.42
C ILE A 128 -8.27 -1.72 -11.40
N GLU A 129 -7.56 -2.34 -10.46
CA GLU A 129 -6.11 -2.21 -10.32
C GLU A 129 -5.36 -2.79 -11.51
N ARG A 130 -5.87 -3.88 -12.11
CA ARG A 130 -5.29 -4.45 -13.33
C ARG A 130 -5.48 -3.52 -14.53
N MET A 131 -6.64 -2.87 -14.63
CA MET A 131 -6.88 -1.85 -15.66
C MET A 131 -5.96 -0.64 -15.45
N ALA A 132 -5.79 -0.19 -14.20
CA ALA A 132 -4.88 0.90 -13.88
C ALA A 132 -3.42 0.55 -14.22
N ALA A 133 -2.96 -0.67 -13.90
CA ALA A 133 -1.60 -1.11 -14.24
C ALA A 133 -1.39 -1.16 -15.76
N LYS A 134 -2.39 -1.65 -16.50
CA LYS A 134 -2.37 -1.63 -17.97
C LYS A 134 -2.29 -0.20 -18.50
N LYS A 135 -3.11 0.72 -17.97
CA LYS A 135 -3.13 2.13 -18.36
C LYS A 135 -1.78 2.82 -18.08
N LEU A 136 -1.21 2.63 -16.89
CA LEU A 136 0.12 3.15 -16.57
C LEU A 136 1.17 2.65 -17.57
N LYS A 137 1.15 1.35 -17.89
CA LYS A 137 2.14 0.77 -18.81
C LYS A 137 1.96 1.24 -20.25
N GLU A 138 0.74 1.24 -20.77
CA GLU A 138 0.47 1.49 -22.19
C GLU A 138 0.40 2.98 -22.52
N ASP A 139 -0.27 3.77 -21.69
CA ASP A 139 -0.53 5.19 -21.97
C ASP A 139 0.59 6.07 -21.39
N GLU A 140 0.99 5.80 -20.14
CA GLU A 140 1.97 6.64 -19.42
C GLU A 140 3.42 6.14 -19.59
N ARG A 141 3.60 4.91 -20.12
CA ARG A 141 4.89 4.20 -20.22
C ARG A 141 5.57 4.06 -18.86
N VAL A 142 4.80 3.65 -17.87
CA VAL A 142 5.21 3.51 -16.46
C VAL A 142 5.07 2.06 -16.04
N GLU A 143 6.14 1.46 -15.52
CA GLU A 143 6.13 0.08 -15.05
C GLU A 143 5.92 -0.03 -13.53
N SER A 144 4.82 -0.67 -13.12
CA SER A 144 4.59 -1.00 -11.70
C SER A 144 5.29 -2.28 -11.30
N ILE A 145 5.94 -2.28 -10.14
CA ILE A 145 6.63 -3.45 -9.57
C ILE A 145 5.74 -4.30 -8.66
N GLY A 146 4.54 -3.82 -8.32
CA GLY A 146 3.62 -4.56 -7.47
C GLY A 146 2.35 -3.81 -7.11
N PHE A 147 1.59 -4.42 -6.20
CA PHE A 147 0.39 -3.84 -5.60
C PHE A 147 0.46 -4.02 -4.09
N GLN A 148 0.10 -2.98 -3.34
CA GLN A 148 -0.02 -3.04 -1.89
C GLN A 148 -1.35 -2.45 -1.44
N ALA A 149 -1.88 -2.97 -0.34
CA ALA A 149 -3.03 -2.39 0.34
C ALA A 149 -2.86 -2.47 1.86
N PHE A 150 -3.45 -1.50 2.56
CA PHE A 150 -3.42 -1.42 4.02
C PHE A 150 -4.71 -0.78 4.56
N PRO A 151 -5.06 -1.02 5.84
CA PRO A 151 -6.16 -0.34 6.47
C PRO A 151 -5.73 1.06 6.94
N SER A 152 -6.55 2.06 6.67
CA SER A 152 -6.39 3.45 7.10
C SER A 152 -7.55 3.89 7.99
N ASP A 153 -7.23 4.71 8.97
CA ASP A 153 -8.20 5.45 9.79
C ASP A 153 -8.57 6.80 9.16
N MET A 154 -7.81 7.25 8.17
CA MET A 154 -8.05 8.50 7.45
C MET A 154 -8.95 8.23 6.22
N PRO A 155 -9.96 9.08 5.98
CA PRO A 155 -10.73 9.07 4.73
C PRO A 155 -9.88 9.58 3.55
N PRO A 156 -10.34 9.40 2.29
CA PRO A 156 -9.68 10.05 1.16
C PRO A 156 -9.76 11.56 1.32
N ASP A 157 -8.68 12.26 1.00
CA ASP A 157 -8.67 13.73 0.99
C ASP A 157 -9.68 14.21 -0.07
N CYS A 158 -10.65 15.03 0.38
CA CYS A 158 -11.73 15.57 -0.45
C CYS A 158 -11.25 16.65 -1.43
#